data_AF-A2SMQ3-F1
#
_entry.id   AF-A2SMQ3-F1
#
_cell.length_a   1.000
_cell.length_b   1.000
_cell.length_c   1.000
_cell.angle_alpha   90.00
_cell.angle_beta   90.00
_cell.angle_gamma   90.00
#
_symmetry.space_group_name_H-M   'P 1'
#
loop_
_entity.id
_entity.type
_entity.pdbx_description
1 polymer ?
#
loop_
_entity_poly.entity_id
_entity_poly.type
_entity_poly.pdbx_seq_one_letter_code
_entity_poly.pdbx_strand_id
1 'polypeptide(L)'
;MSSENMLDVGPALGGRFNIGMHDMRYFIAIPQDVKEWFSAMPWLHVALTRGGTALSLVCERLRHAGAFTPEFALNFEVISPKLIKALANYHFLDVREIVPSSREDQDAGVVHIGRDVLMTLDIRVVDGGQTFLALLDGRSAEPSRHRPLHGGLERGPLDGGDRSMKPRSRGIPGTFRGGLQQRAKHEAR
;
A
#
# COMPACT_ATOMS: atom_id res chain seq x y z
N MET A 1 6.75 -17.35 19.96
CA MET A 1 5.36 -16.98 20.32
C MET A 1 4.51 -17.28 19.10
N SER A 2 3.40 -18.01 19.27
CA SER A 2 2.61 -18.51 18.14
C SER A 2 1.96 -17.34 17.38
N SER A 3 2.09 -17.41 16.05
CA SER A 3 1.52 -16.53 15.04
C SER A 3 0.01 -16.76 14.88
N GLU A 4 -0.74 -16.94 15.97
CA GLU A 4 -2.13 -17.43 15.94
C GLU A 4 -3.09 -16.58 15.09
N ASN A 5 -2.76 -15.30 14.88
CA ASN A 5 -3.55 -14.36 14.09
C ASN A 5 -2.84 -13.92 12.81
N MET A 6 -1.78 -14.60 12.37
CA MET A 6 -1.08 -14.29 11.12
C MET A 6 -1.19 -15.48 10.18
N LEU A 7 -1.76 -15.25 9.01
CA LEU A 7 -1.93 -16.23 7.96
C LEU A 7 -0.95 -15.89 6.83
N ASP A 8 0.08 -16.71 6.69
CA ASP A 8 1.06 -16.51 5.63
C ASP A 8 0.47 -16.90 4.28
N VAL A 9 0.48 -15.94 3.36
CA VAL A 9 0.12 -16.15 1.97
C VAL A 9 1.31 -16.83 1.31
N GLY A 10 1.33 -18.16 1.40
CA GLY A 10 2.41 -18.97 0.83
C GLY A 10 2.63 -18.70 -0.66
N PRO A 11 3.81 -19.01 -1.21
CA PRO A 11 4.21 -18.58 -2.56
C PRO A 11 3.22 -18.95 -3.68
N ALA A 12 2.58 -20.12 -3.58
CA ALA A 12 1.59 -20.58 -4.55
C ALA A 12 0.33 -19.71 -4.59
N LEU A 13 -0.14 -19.25 -3.43
CA LEU A 13 -1.30 -18.35 -3.33
C LEU A 13 -0.86 -16.90 -3.59
N GLY A 14 0.31 -16.50 -3.09
CA GLY A 14 0.86 -15.16 -3.26
C GLY A 14 1.12 -14.81 -4.73
N GLY A 15 1.57 -15.77 -5.54
CA GLY A 15 1.73 -15.60 -6.98
C GLY A 15 0.42 -15.40 -7.76
N ARG A 16 -0.73 -15.65 -7.13
CA ARG A 16 -2.06 -15.41 -7.73
C ARG A 16 -2.54 -13.98 -7.48
N PHE A 17 -2.11 -13.37 -6.38
CA PHE A 17 -2.32 -11.93 -6.16
C PHE A 17 -1.37 -11.15 -7.05
N ASN A 18 -1.85 -10.04 -7.60
CA ASN A 18 -1.01 -9.15 -8.42
C ASN A 18 -0.91 -7.79 -7.74
N ILE A 19 0.31 -7.37 -7.39
CA ILE A 19 0.52 -6.03 -6.83
C ILE A 19 1.23 -5.18 -7.89
N GLY A 20 0.61 -4.06 -8.24
CA GLY A 20 1.07 -3.24 -9.34
C GLY A 20 0.58 -1.80 -9.23
N MET A 21 0.69 -1.09 -10.35
CA MET A 21 0.24 0.30 -10.48
C MET A 21 -0.71 0.41 -11.66
N HIS A 22 -1.86 1.04 -11.44
CA HIS A 22 -2.87 1.33 -12.46
C HIS A 22 -3.32 2.78 -12.27
N ASP A 23 -3.31 3.59 -13.33
CA ASP A 23 -3.67 5.03 -13.27
C ASP A 23 -3.00 5.80 -12.13
N MET A 24 -1.69 5.61 -11.93
CA MET A 24 -0.89 6.24 -10.86
C MET A 24 -1.27 5.84 -9.43
N ARG A 25 -2.13 4.84 -9.25
CA ARG A 25 -2.49 4.28 -7.94
C ARG A 25 -1.95 2.86 -7.81
N TYR A 26 -1.35 2.57 -6.67
CA TYR A 26 -0.97 1.21 -6.35
C TYR A 26 -2.21 0.37 -6.06
N PHE A 27 -2.19 -0.88 -6.49
CA PHE A 27 -3.25 -1.83 -6.23
C PHE A 27 -2.72 -3.19 -5.80
N ILE A 28 -3.55 -3.94 -5.10
CA ILE A 28 -3.50 -5.40 -5.00
C ILE A 28 -4.73 -5.98 -5.68
N ALA A 29 -4.51 -6.85 -6.67
CA ALA A 29 -5.58 -7.52 -7.38
C ALA A 29 -5.78 -8.91 -6.80
N ILE A 30 -7.04 -9.20 -6.48
CA ILE A 30 -7.45 -10.46 -5.88
C ILE A 30 -7.93 -11.44 -6.95
N PRO A 31 -7.57 -12.73 -6.86
CA PRO A 31 -8.12 -13.78 -7.71
C PRO A 31 -9.65 -13.89 -7.59
N GLN A 32 -10.32 -14.25 -8.68
CA GLN A 32 -11.78 -14.34 -8.70
C GLN A 32 -12.35 -15.38 -7.73
N ASP A 33 -11.68 -16.52 -7.59
CA ASP A 33 -12.11 -17.62 -6.72
C ASP A 33 -12.07 -17.27 -5.23
N VAL A 34 -11.31 -16.24 -4.84
CA VAL A 34 -11.28 -15.73 -3.47
C VAL A 34 -11.97 -14.37 -3.31
N LYS A 35 -12.51 -13.80 -4.39
CA LYS A 35 -13.10 -12.46 -4.40
C LYS A 35 -14.24 -12.33 -3.39
N GLU A 36 -15.17 -13.28 -3.39
CA GLU A 36 -16.34 -13.24 -2.51
C GLU A 36 -15.93 -13.31 -1.04
N TRP A 37 -15.07 -14.27 -0.70
CA TRP A 37 -14.51 -14.40 0.64
C TRP A 37 -13.77 -13.13 1.06
N PHE A 38 -12.88 -12.61 0.22
CA PHE A 38 -12.08 -11.43 0.52
C PHE A 38 -12.96 -10.20 0.72
N SER A 39 -13.97 -10.00 -0.13
CA SER A 39 -14.88 -8.85 -0.06
C SER A 39 -15.83 -8.90 1.14
N ALA A 40 -16.06 -10.09 1.71
CA ALA A 40 -16.86 -10.27 2.91
C ALA A 40 -16.08 -9.97 4.21
N MET A 41 -14.76 -9.82 4.14
CA MET A 41 -13.91 -9.58 5.30
C MET A 41 -13.77 -8.07 5.61
N PRO A 42 -13.80 -7.67 6.89
CA PRO A 42 -13.65 -6.28 7.32
C PRO A 42 -12.18 -5.83 7.32
N TRP A 43 -11.60 -5.66 6.13
CA TRP A 43 -10.22 -5.17 6.03
C TRP A 43 -10.09 -3.74 6.57
N LEU A 44 -9.14 -3.53 7.47
CA LEU A 44 -8.88 -2.24 8.11
C LEU A 44 -7.84 -1.43 7.33
N HIS A 45 -6.67 -2.02 7.11
CA HIS A 45 -5.52 -1.34 6.54
C HIS A 45 -4.49 -2.33 6.02
N VAL A 46 -3.52 -1.80 5.27
CA VAL A 46 -2.30 -2.49 4.84
C VAL A 46 -1.16 -2.07 5.74
N ALA A 47 -0.47 -3.04 6.32
CA ALA A 47 0.73 -2.83 7.11
C ALA A 47 1.99 -3.13 6.29
N LEU A 48 2.93 -2.19 6.25
CA LEU A 48 4.23 -2.35 5.61
C LEU A 48 5.33 -2.34 6.65
N THR A 49 6.25 -3.30 6.58
CA THR A 49 7.43 -3.32 7.47
C THR A 49 8.50 -2.34 6.97
N ARG A 50 8.95 -1.45 7.85
CA ARG A 50 10.00 -0.49 7.54
C ARG A 50 11.32 -1.22 7.31
N GLY A 51 11.85 -1.07 6.10
CA GLY A 51 13.07 -1.79 5.67
C GLY A 51 12.84 -3.27 5.33
N GLY A 52 11.60 -3.75 5.35
CA GLY A 52 11.27 -5.16 5.13
C GLY A 52 10.80 -5.49 3.70
N THR A 53 10.45 -6.77 3.53
CA THR A 53 9.91 -7.39 2.30
C THR A 53 8.46 -7.84 2.47
N ALA A 54 7.85 -7.54 3.62
CA ALA A 54 6.54 -8.02 3.98
C ALA A 54 5.48 -6.90 3.88
N LEU A 55 4.36 -7.27 3.26
CA LEU A 55 3.12 -6.52 3.24
C LEU A 55 2.06 -7.37 3.91
N SER A 56 1.28 -6.80 4.83
CA SER A 56 0.19 -7.51 5.50
C SER A 56 -1.13 -6.80 5.33
N LEU A 57 -2.19 -7.53 5.02
CA LEU A 57 -3.56 -7.00 5.03
C LEU A 57 -4.19 -7.34 6.37
N VAL A 58 -4.63 -6.32 7.12
CA VAL A 58 -5.16 -6.49 8.48
C VAL A 58 -6.68 -6.53 8.44
N CYS A 59 -7.25 -7.57 9.03
CA CYS A 59 -8.70 -7.83 9.10
C CYS A 59 -9.19 -7.60 10.52
N GLU A 60 -10.23 -6.78 10.69
CA GLU A 60 -10.88 -6.57 11.98
C GLU A 60 -11.61 -7.82 12.46
N ARG A 61 -11.74 -7.96 13.77
CA ARG A 61 -12.70 -8.89 14.35
C ARG A 61 -14.13 -8.49 13.99
N LEU A 62 -14.86 -9.36 13.30
CA LEU A 62 -16.30 -9.19 13.05
C LEU A 62 -17.13 -10.14 13.91
N ARG A 63 -18.18 -9.61 14.55
CA ARG A 63 -19.27 -10.40 15.12
C ARG A 63 -20.57 -10.01 14.42
N HIS A 64 -21.11 -10.90 13.59
CA HIS A 64 -22.39 -10.68 12.93
C HIS A 64 -23.26 -11.93 12.93
N ALA A 65 -24.48 -11.82 13.43
CA ALA A 65 -25.56 -12.82 13.31
C ALA A 65 -25.14 -14.30 13.55
N GLY A 66 -24.28 -14.57 14.54
CA GLY A 66 -23.82 -15.93 14.88
C GLY A 66 -22.54 -16.39 14.17
N ALA A 67 -22.03 -15.61 13.21
CA ALA A 67 -20.69 -15.79 12.64
C ALA A 67 -19.66 -14.96 13.42
N PHE A 68 -18.52 -15.58 13.71
CA PHE A 68 -17.37 -14.94 14.33
C PHE A 68 -16.19 -15.01 13.37
N THR A 69 -15.72 -13.84 12.93
CA THR A 69 -14.44 -13.71 12.23
C THR A 69 -13.40 -13.30 13.26
N PRO A 70 -12.38 -14.14 13.54
CA PRO A 70 -11.27 -13.71 14.39
C PRO A 70 -10.55 -12.56 13.71
N GLU A 71 -9.84 -11.78 14.51
CA GLU A 71 -8.91 -10.80 13.94
C GLU A 71 -7.68 -11.52 13.42
N PHE A 72 -7.24 -11.17 12.21
CA PHE A 72 -6.07 -11.78 11.59
C PHE A 72 -5.40 -10.85 10.58
N ALA A 73 -4.17 -11.19 10.19
CA ALA A 73 -3.45 -10.53 9.11
C ALA A 73 -3.07 -11.55 8.02
N LEU A 74 -3.31 -11.21 6.75
CA LEU A 74 -2.74 -11.94 5.61
C LEU A 74 -1.36 -11.39 5.32
N ASN A 75 -0.32 -12.18 5.54
CA ASN A 75 1.07 -11.76 5.38
C ASN A 75 1.65 -12.23 4.04
N PHE A 76 2.14 -11.29 3.23
CA PHE A 76 2.75 -11.54 1.92
C PHE A 76 4.28 -11.41 2.07
N GLU A 77 4.98 -12.53 2.26
CA GLU A 77 6.40 -12.53 2.62
C GLU A 77 7.37 -12.30 1.44
N VAL A 78 6.86 -12.35 0.21
CA VAL A 78 7.67 -12.29 -1.03
C VAL A 78 7.31 -11.07 -1.86
N ILE A 79 7.28 -9.88 -1.25
CA ILE A 79 7.13 -8.63 -1.98
C ILE A 79 8.50 -8.00 -2.23
N SER A 80 8.71 -7.51 -3.45
CA SER A 80 9.95 -6.83 -3.82
C SER A 80 10.22 -5.67 -2.86
N PRO A 81 11.44 -5.55 -2.27
CA PRO A 81 11.79 -4.42 -1.42
C PRO A 81 11.58 -3.06 -2.11
N LYS A 82 11.75 -3.00 -3.44
CA LYS A 82 11.50 -1.79 -4.24
C LYS A 82 10.02 -1.39 -4.21
N LEU A 83 9.12 -2.37 -4.29
CA LEU A 83 7.68 -2.15 -4.25
C LEU A 83 7.24 -1.73 -2.85
N ILE A 84 7.73 -2.39 -1.78
CA ILE A 84 7.47 -1.96 -0.39
C ILE A 84 7.93 -0.52 -0.17
N LYS A 85 9.15 -0.18 -0.61
CA LYS A 85 9.67 1.18 -0.49
C LYS A 85 8.83 2.19 -1.26
N ALA A 86 8.31 1.83 -2.44
CA ALA A 86 7.44 2.70 -3.20
C ALA A 86 6.10 2.91 -2.49
N LEU A 87 5.43 1.81 -2.10
CA LEU A 87 4.16 1.81 -1.36
C LEU A 87 4.24 2.60 -0.05
N ALA A 88 5.38 2.56 0.65
CA ALA A 88 5.58 3.31 1.88
C ALA A 88 5.49 4.85 1.72
N ASN A 89 5.53 5.37 0.48
CA ASN A 89 5.31 6.80 0.19
C ASN A 89 3.86 7.11 -0.21
N TYR A 90 2.95 6.13 -0.16
CA TYR A 90 1.54 6.29 -0.50
C TYR A 90 0.67 6.15 0.75
N HIS A 91 -0.50 6.77 0.70
CA HIS A 91 -1.48 6.71 1.78
C HIS A 91 -2.47 5.56 1.64
N PHE A 92 -2.66 5.06 0.42
CA PHE A 92 -3.73 4.13 0.10
C PHE A 92 -3.26 3.05 -0.87
N LEU A 93 -3.83 1.85 -0.72
CA LEU A 93 -3.72 0.74 -1.66
C LEU A 93 -5.12 0.37 -2.15
N ASP A 94 -5.33 0.36 -3.46
CA ASP A 94 -6.60 -0.09 -4.03
C ASP A 94 -6.66 -1.63 -4.06
N VAL A 95 -7.80 -2.19 -3.69
CA VAL A 95 -8.11 -3.59 -3.93
C VAL A 95 -8.95 -3.68 -5.19
N ARG A 96 -8.50 -4.49 -6.14
CA ARG A 96 -9.16 -4.70 -7.44
C ARG A 96 -9.36 -6.19 -7.68
N GLU A 97 -10.19 -6.54 -8.65
CA GLU A 97 -10.28 -7.92 -9.11
C GLU A 97 -9.36 -8.19 -10.30
N ILE A 98 -8.92 -9.44 -10.42
CA ILE A 98 -8.43 -9.98 -11.68
C ILE A 98 -9.66 -10.35 -12.53
N VAL A 99 -9.74 -9.85 -13.75
CA VAL A 99 -10.85 -10.16 -14.68
C VAL A 99 -10.48 -11.32 -15.59
N PRO A 100 -11.46 -12.08 -16.11
CA PRO A 100 -11.18 -13.19 -16.99
C PRO A 100 -10.50 -12.67 -18.25
N SER A 101 -9.41 -13.32 -18.64
CA SER A 101 -8.69 -13.01 -19.85
C SER A 101 -9.02 -14.02 -20.95
N SER A 102 -8.78 -13.65 -22.21
CA SER A 102 -8.94 -14.58 -23.32
C SER A 102 -8.03 -15.80 -23.13
N ARG A 103 -8.33 -16.93 -23.79
CA ARG A 103 -7.49 -18.13 -23.68
C ARG A 103 -6.04 -17.86 -24.15
N GLU A 104 -5.90 -17.04 -25.20
CA GLU A 104 -4.61 -16.59 -25.73
C GLU A 104 -3.82 -15.76 -24.70
N ASP A 105 -4.50 -14.87 -23.99
CA ASP A 105 -3.88 -14.09 -22.91
C ASP A 105 -3.44 -14.99 -21.74
N GLN A 106 -4.24 -16.01 -21.41
CA GLN A 106 -3.89 -16.98 -20.36
C GLN A 106 -2.64 -17.77 -20.75
N ASP A 107 -2.57 -18.27 -21.99
CA ASP A 107 -1.40 -18.99 -22.52
C ASP A 107 -0.15 -18.08 -22.58
N ALA A 108 -0.34 -16.78 -22.76
CA ALA A 108 0.73 -15.77 -22.71
C ALA A 108 1.07 -15.27 -21.30
N GLY A 109 0.38 -15.74 -20.25
CA GLY A 109 0.57 -15.31 -18.87
C GLY A 109 0.15 -13.85 -18.60
N VAL A 110 -0.72 -13.28 -19.45
CA VAL A 110 -1.24 -11.92 -19.31
C VAL A 110 -2.37 -11.90 -18.28
N VAL A 111 -2.21 -11.05 -17.27
CA VAL A 111 -3.21 -10.81 -16.22
C VAL A 111 -3.94 -9.51 -16.50
N HIS A 112 -5.26 -9.56 -16.60
CA HIS A 112 -6.09 -8.37 -16.78
C HIS A 112 -6.65 -7.93 -15.43
N ILE A 113 -6.52 -6.63 -15.14
CA ILE A 113 -6.96 -6.03 -13.88
C ILE A 113 -8.24 -5.24 -14.14
N GLY A 114 -9.25 -5.47 -13.29
CA GLY A 114 -10.50 -4.74 -13.35
C GLY A 114 -10.30 -3.23 -13.15
N ARG A 115 -11.07 -2.43 -13.89
CA ARG A 115 -11.07 -0.97 -13.76
C ARG A 115 -11.71 -0.50 -12.46
N ASP A 116 -12.62 -1.29 -11.91
CA ASP A 116 -13.33 -0.96 -10.70
C ASP A 116 -12.48 -1.24 -9.45
N VAL A 117 -12.53 -0.30 -8.51
CA VAL A 117 -11.92 -0.45 -7.18
C VAL A 117 -12.96 -1.07 -6.27
N LEU A 118 -12.67 -2.25 -5.74
CA LEU A 118 -13.55 -2.97 -4.81
C LEU A 118 -13.55 -2.29 -3.44
N MET A 119 -12.38 -1.89 -2.98
CA MET A 119 -12.17 -1.12 -1.75
C MET A 119 -10.81 -0.44 -1.79
N THR A 120 -10.60 0.53 -0.90
CA THR A 120 -9.32 1.21 -0.73
C THR A 120 -8.90 1.06 0.73
N LEU A 121 -7.66 0.61 0.96
CA LEU A 121 -7.11 0.37 2.28
C LEU A 121 -6.02 1.39 2.60
N ASP A 122 -6.05 1.91 3.82
CA ASP A 122 -5.00 2.81 4.32
C ASP A 122 -3.66 2.07 4.41
N ILE A 123 -2.57 2.72 4.04
CA ILE A 123 -1.21 2.19 4.21
C ILE A 123 -0.64 2.69 5.53
N ARG A 124 -0.21 1.76 6.39
CA ARG A 124 0.48 2.02 7.66
C ARG A 124 1.87 1.42 7.63
N VAL A 125 2.89 2.26 7.75
CA VAL A 125 4.28 1.81 7.87
C VAL A 125 4.58 1.55 9.34
N VAL A 126 5.04 0.35 9.66
CA VAL A 126 5.42 -0.07 11.02
C VAL A 126 6.90 -0.37 11.13
N ASP A 127 7.50 0.03 12.26
CA ASP A 127 8.88 -0.30 12.57
C ASP A 127 8.98 -1.79 12.93
N GLY A 128 9.92 -2.51 12.28
CA GLY A 128 10.06 -3.98 12.30
C GLY A 128 10.39 -4.64 13.66
N GLY A 129 10.17 -3.94 14.77
CA GLY A 129 10.15 -4.49 16.13
C GLY A 129 8.75 -4.49 16.77
N GLN A 130 7.79 -3.72 16.25
CA GLN A 130 6.38 -3.90 16.60
C GLN A 130 5.84 -5.03 15.73
N THR A 131 5.65 -6.19 16.34
CA THR A 131 4.98 -7.32 15.72
C THR A 131 3.65 -6.82 15.15
N PHE A 132 3.27 -7.23 13.95
CA PHE A 132 1.98 -6.89 13.32
C PHE A 132 0.78 -7.06 14.26
N LEU A 133 0.90 -7.93 15.27
CA LEU A 133 -0.04 -8.09 16.38
C LEU A 133 -0.34 -6.80 17.17
N ALA A 134 0.61 -5.85 17.26
CA ALA A 134 0.38 -4.55 17.90
C ALA A 134 -0.55 -3.64 17.09
N LEU A 135 -0.69 -3.88 15.77
CA LEU A 135 -1.68 -3.21 14.92
C LEU A 135 -3.08 -3.82 15.04
N LEU A 136 -3.19 -5.05 15.53
CA LEU A 136 -4.45 -5.76 15.77
C LEU A 136 -5.18 -5.18 16.99
N ASP A 137 -4.47 -4.83 18.06
CA ASP A 137 -5.11 -4.36 19.30
C ASP A 137 -5.77 -2.96 19.26
N GLY A 138 -5.86 -2.32 18.09
CA GLY A 138 -6.49 -1.00 17.95
C GLY A 138 -5.80 0.14 18.74
N ARG A 139 -4.61 -0.11 19.31
CA ARG A 139 -3.89 0.85 20.17
C ARG A 139 -2.87 1.72 19.46
N SER A 140 -2.58 1.49 18.18
CA SER A 140 -1.65 2.31 17.41
C SER A 140 -2.36 3.17 16.37
N ALA A 141 -3.03 4.21 16.86
CA ALA A 141 -3.03 5.57 16.31
C ALA A 141 -4.08 6.40 17.07
N GLU A 142 -3.72 6.98 18.21
CA GLU A 142 -4.33 8.27 18.51
C GLU A 142 -3.95 9.19 17.34
N PRO A 143 -4.93 9.83 16.65
CA PRO A 143 -4.59 10.93 15.78
C PRO A 143 -3.90 11.96 16.67
N SER A 144 -2.67 12.33 16.31
CA SER A 144 -1.95 13.42 16.97
C SER A 144 -2.90 14.59 17.05
N ARG A 145 -3.44 14.84 18.26
CA ARG A 145 -4.25 16.03 18.52
C ARG A 145 -3.34 17.19 18.24
N HIS A 146 -3.53 17.83 17.09
CA HIS A 146 -3.00 19.16 16.84
C HIS A 146 -3.44 20.03 18.01
N ARG A 147 -2.51 20.27 18.92
CA ARG A 147 -2.63 21.33 19.91
C ARG A 147 -2.80 22.61 19.08
N PRO A 148 -3.90 23.36 19.21
CA PRO A 148 -3.89 24.71 18.73
C PRO A 148 -2.78 25.41 19.51
N LEU A 149 -1.75 25.88 18.81
CA LEU A 149 -0.85 26.89 19.34
C LEU A 149 -1.72 28.12 19.62
N HIS A 150 -2.26 28.20 20.83
CA HIS A 150 -2.87 29.42 21.32
C HIS A 150 -1.80 30.49 21.29
N GLY A 151 -1.99 31.43 20.37
CA GLY A 151 -1.16 32.62 20.23
C GLY A 151 -1.17 33.42 21.51
N GLY A 152 -0.02 33.46 22.17
CA GLY A 152 0.37 34.47 23.13
C GLY A 152 1.67 35.09 22.63
N LEU A 153 1.57 36.00 21.67
CA LEU A 153 2.67 36.90 21.33
C LEU A 153 2.15 38.33 21.42
N GLU A 154 2.64 38.98 22.46
CA GLU A 154 2.41 40.37 22.81
C GLU A 154 2.82 41.30 21.66
N ARG A 155 2.03 42.35 21.49
CA ARG A 155 2.24 43.42 20.50
C ARG A 155 3.48 44.23 20.88
N GLY A 156 4.51 44.16 20.06
CA GLY A 156 5.56 45.19 19.96
C GLY A 156 5.28 46.11 18.76
N PRO A 157 5.70 47.39 18.81
CA PRO A 157 5.27 48.40 17.85
C PRO A 157 5.97 48.28 16.49
N LEU A 158 5.21 48.63 15.46
CA LEU A 158 5.63 48.78 14.07
C LEU A 158 6.47 50.04 13.93
N ASP A 159 7.66 49.92 13.32
CA ASP A 159 8.34 51.06 12.74
C ASP A 159 8.99 50.70 11.40
N GLY A 160 9.01 51.70 10.53
CA GLY A 160 9.14 51.62 9.08
C GLY A 160 10.51 51.19 8.56
N GLY A 161 10.51 50.65 7.33
CA GLY A 161 11.74 50.21 6.69
C GLY A 161 11.56 49.75 5.25
N ASP A 162 11.16 50.67 4.39
CA ASP A 162 11.20 50.58 2.93
C ASP A 162 12.56 50.08 2.43
N ARG A 163 12.58 49.05 1.56
CA ARG A 163 13.67 48.75 0.62
C ARG A 163 13.23 47.72 -0.45
N SER A 164 12.87 48.30 -1.59
CA SER A 164 13.02 47.77 -2.94
C SER A 164 14.22 46.84 -3.16
N MET A 165 14.04 45.70 -3.84
CA MET A 165 14.84 45.32 -5.02
C MET A 165 14.30 44.06 -5.75
N LYS A 166 14.57 44.06 -7.06
CA LYS A 166 14.03 43.28 -8.19
C LYS A 166 14.63 41.86 -8.37
N PRO A 167 14.14 41.06 -9.34
CA PRO A 167 14.11 39.60 -9.28
C PRO A 167 15.32 38.91 -9.94
N ARG A 168 15.51 37.62 -9.64
CA ARG A 168 16.36 36.72 -10.43
C ARG A 168 15.67 35.40 -10.76
N SER A 169 15.47 35.24 -12.06
CA SER A 169 15.25 34.03 -12.82
C SER A 169 16.31 32.94 -12.59
N ARG A 170 15.91 31.66 -12.68
CA ARG A 170 16.59 30.62 -13.47
C ARG A 170 15.76 29.33 -13.48
N GLY A 171 15.46 28.83 -14.68
CA GLY A 171 14.76 27.58 -14.91
C GLY A 171 15.66 26.35 -14.80
N ILE A 172 15.02 25.18 -14.77
CA ILE A 172 15.65 23.87 -14.98
C ILE A 172 14.63 22.99 -15.73
N PRO A 173 14.94 22.50 -16.95
CA PRO A 173 14.20 21.42 -17.60
C PRO A 173 14.90 20.08 -17.34
N GLY A 174 14.13 19.03 -17.05
CA GLY A 174 14.67 17.69 -16.80
C GLY A 174 13.68 16.59 -17.16
N THR A 175 13.55 16.28 -18.45
CA THR A 175 12.89 15.07 -18.96
C THR A 175 13.82 13.86 -18.77
N PHE A 176 13.40 12.90 -17.96
CA PHE A 176 14.04 11.59 -17.79
C PHE A 176 13.40 10.58 -18.76
N ARG A 177 14.20 10.02 -19.69
CA ARG A 177 13.81 8.91 -20.58
C ARG A 177 14.88 7.84 -20.48
N GLY A 178 14.68 6.84 -19.62
CA GLY A 178 15.57 5.69 -19.45
C GLY A 178 14.83 4.41 -19.82
N GLY A 179 14.95 3.97 -21.07
CA GLY A 179 14.53 2.64 -21.51
C GLY A 179 15.69 1.67 -21.38
N LEU A 180 15.56 0.67 -20.49
CA LEU A 180 16.43 -0.49 -20.43
C LEU A 180 15.76 -1.62 -21.22
N GLN A 181 16.26 -1.90 -22.43
CA GLN A 181 16.00 -3.13 -23.16
C GLN A 181 17.21 -4.05 -22.95
N GLN A 182 17.04 -5.15 -22.21
CA GLN A 182 17.98 -6.27 -22.25
C GLN A 182 17.29 -7.51 -22.82
N ARG A 183 17.75 -7.85 -24.03
CA ARG A 183 18.01 -9.17 -24.60
C ARG A 183 17.30 -10.38 -23.98
N ALA A 184 16.43 -10.97 -24.78
CA ALA A 184 16.28 -12.43 -24.86
C ALA A 184 16.58 -12.85 -26.32
N LYS A 185 17.61 -13.66 -26.53
CA LYS A 185 17.65 -14.61 -27.65
C LYS A 185 18.30 -15.91 -27.18
N HIS A 186 17.52 -16.94 -27.45
CA HIS A 186 17.67 -18.36 -27.25
C HIS A 186 18.60 -18.99 -28.31
N GLU A 187 18.80 -20.30 -28.18
CA GLU A 187 19.34 -21.29 -29.16
C GLU A 187 20.86 -21.54 -29.07
N ALA A 188 21.35 -22.78 -29.09
CA ALA A 188 20.76 -24.11 -29.04
C ALA A 188 21.90 -25.13 -28.83
N ARG A 189 21.66 -26.18 -28.05
CA ARG A 189 21.96 -27.60 -28.36
C ARG A 189 21.45 -28.50 -27.25
#